data_AF-A0A950W9J5-F1
#
_entry.id   AF-A0A950W9J5-F1
#
_cell.length_a   1.000
_cell.length_b   1.000
_cell.length_c   1.000
_cell.angle_alpha   90.00
_cell.angle_beta   90.00
_cell.angle_gamma   90.00
#
_symmetry.space_group_name_H-M   'P 1'
#
loop_
_entity.id
_entity.type
_entity.pdbx_description
1 polymer ?
#
loop_
_entity_poly.entity_id
_entity_poly.type
_entity_poly.pdbx_seq_one_letter_code
_entity_poly.pdbx_strand_id
1 'polypeptide(L)'
;MFEPYHTMIFFAPEARQAFLDVGLKGYWMGYFASRSAPLGPASAAVVTATFYHFHPAMVARALPDAWRIASPERVLQVRLQAADAALRRLLGEQVASAEMAEAADLAKEATRGCSVHGRALFAGYSQLPWPKEPHLVLWHATTLLREHRWDGHMATLLTEGIDGCEAHLTYVGTGEVSRATMQPLRGWSDEEWDAAAKRLKQRGMLDEHGLLTPAGKQVRQAIEDRTDLLALPPWQHLGRERSERLLALAQPISQHIADQGGIPRVNPMGLSSSGS
;
A
#
# COMPACT_ATOMS: atom_id res chain seq x y z
N MET A 1 3.35 -4.69 -11.18
CA MET A 1 4.74 -5.19 -11.19
C MET A 1 5.23 -5.57 -9.79
N PHE A 2 5.43 -4.61 -8.88
CA PHE A 2 6.07 -4.86 -7.57
C PHE A 2 5.13 -5.19 -6.42
N GLU A 3 3.81 -5.13 -6.66
CA GLU A 3 2.82 -5.13 -5.58
C GLU A 3 3.02 -6.35 -4.64
N PRO A 4 3.20 -7.60 -5.14
CA PRO A 4 3.52 -8.73 -4.28
C PRO A 4 4.77 -8.57 -3.40
N TYR A 5 5.82 -7.98 -3.97
CA TYR A 5 7.12 -7.85 -3.31
C TYR A 5 7.05 -7.00 -2.05
N HIS A 6 6.36 -5.86 -2.11
CA HIS A 6 6.16 -5.02 -0.94
C HIS A 6 5.07 -5.57 -0.03
N THR A 7 3.90 -5.87 -0.62
CA THR A 7 2.65 -6.10 0.12
C THR A 7 2.67 -7.36 0.97
N MET A 8 3.54 -8.33 0.66
CA MET A 8 3.74 -9.52 1.50
C MET A 8 4.00 -9.18 2.97
N ILE A 9 4.60 -8.02 3.28
CA ILE A 9 4.89 -7.62 4.66
C ILE A 9 3.62 -7.48 5.52
N PHE A 10 2.47 -7.17 4.89
CA PHE A 10 1.21 -7.04 5.60
C PHE A 10 0.59 -8.40 5.96
N PHE A 11 1.07 -9.49 5.37
CA PHE A 11 0.53 -10.85 5.59
C PHE A 11 1.56 -11.82 6.19
N ALA A 12 2.83 -11.45 6.15
CA ALA A 12 3.93 -12.27 6.62
C ALA A 12 3.75 -12.65 8.11
N PRO A 13 3.78 -13.94 8.46
CA PRO A 13 3.74 -14.37 9.86
C PRO A 13 4.91 -13.80 10.67
N GLU A 14 6.07 -13.58 10.03
CA GLU A 14 7.24 -12.93 10.61
C GLU A 14 6.93 -11.51 11.08
N ALA A 15 6.21 -10.72 10.27
CA ALA A 15 5.83 -9.36 10.62
C ALA A 15 4.83 -9.36 11.78
N ARG A 16 3.84 -10.24 11.73
CA ARG A 16 2.87 -10.39 12.83
C ARG A 16 3.57 -10.75 14.14
N GLN A 17 4.47 -11.73 14.12
CA GLN A 17 5.20 -12.14 15.32
C GLN A 17 6.11 -11.02 15.83
N ALA A 18 6.88 -10.38 14.94
CA ALA A 18 7.77 -9.28 15.30
C ALA A 18 7.03 -8.11 15.97
N PHE A 19 5.81 -7.78 15.53
CA PHE A 19 5.00 -6.74 16.17
C PHE A 19 4.45 -7.17 17.53
N LEU A 20 4.05 -8.44 17.69
CA LEU A 20 3.65 -8.99 18.99
C LEU A 20 4.81 -9.00 19.98
N ASP A 21 6.02 -9.34 19.54
CA ASP A 21 7.22 -9.42 20.38
C ASP A 21 7.65 -8.06 20.94
N VAL A 22 7.37 -6.97 20.22
CA VAL A 22 7.56 -5.60 20.73
C VAL A 22 6.34 -5.06 21.49
N GLY A 23 5.33 -5.90 21.73
CA GLY A 23 4.17 -5.62 22.57
C GLY A 23 2.96 -5.02 21.86
N LEU A 24 2.99 -4.80 20.54
CA LEU A 24 1.85 -4.26 19.80
C LEU A 24 0.71 -5.29 19.77
N LYS A 25 -0.52 -4.82 20.00
CA LYS A 25 -1.67 -5.69 20.24
C LYS A 25 -2.47 -5.96 18.97
N GLY A 26 -2.56 -7.23 18.61
CA GLY A 26 -3.35 -7.68 17.46
C GLY A 26 -2.81 -7.14 16.13
N TYR A 27 -3.54 -7.44 15.05
CA TYR A 27 -3.09 -7.12 13.70
C TYR A 27 -3.07 -5.62 13.41
N TRP A 28 -4.18 -4.92 13.69
CA TRP A 28 -4.37 -3.53 13.28
C TRP A 28 -3.44 -2.54 13.98
N MET A 29 -3.09 -2.78 15.25
CA MET A 29 -2.10 -1.94 15.93
C MET A 29 -0.73 -2.05 15.26
N GLY A 30 -0.29 -3.28 14.94
CA GLY A 30 0.91 -3.54 14.15
C GLY A 30 0.86 -2.89 12.76
N TYR A 31 -0.26 -3.00 12.05
CA TYR A 31 -0.45 -2.38 10.74
C TYR A 31 -0.31 -0.85 10.79
N PHE A 32 -1.10 -0.18 11.64
CA PHE A 32 -1.08 1.28 11.71
C PHE A 32 0.26 1.80 12.23
N ALA A 33 0.82 1.18 13.28
CA ALA A 33 2.12 1.58 13.81
C ALA A 33 3.22 1.40 12.75
N SER A 34 3.31 0.22 12.13
CA SER A 34 4.40 -0.09 11.20
C SER A 34 4.38 0.75 9.94
N ARG A 35 3.19 1.02 9.37
CA ARG A 35 3.09 1.81 8.15
C ARG A 35 3.28 3.31 8.40
N SER A 36 2.87 3.83 9.57
CA SER A 36 2.96 5.26 9.91
C SER A 36 4.22 5.68 10.67
N ALA A 37 5.00 4.73 11.19
CA ALA A 37 6.23 5.01 11.94
C ALA A 37 7.25 5.96 11.26
N PRO A 38 7.40 6.02 9.91
CA PRO A 38 8.30 7.01 9.29
C PRO A 38 7.86 8.46 9.50
N LEU A 39 6.62 8.70 9.91
CA LEU A 39 6.11 10.03 10.29
C LEU A 39 6.45 10.40 11.74
N GLY A 40 7.22 9.57 12.44
CA GLY A 40 7.44 9.68 13.88
C GLY A 40 6.21 9.26 14.69
N PRO A 41 6.08 9.71 15.95
CA PRO A 41 4.94 9.37 16.81
C PRO A 41 3.69 10.21 16.45
N ALA A 42 3.27 10.12 15.19
CA ALA A 42 2.15 10.88 14.65
C ALA A 42 0.83 10.59 15.39
N SER A 43 0.00 11.61 15.57
CA SER A 43 -1.31 11.46 16.20
C SER A 43 -2.26 10.64 15.32
N ALA A 44 -3.31 10.07 15.92
CA ALA A 44 -4.34 9.36 15.18
C ALA A 44 -4.95 10.23 14.06
N ALA A 45 -5.16 11.52 14.31
CA ALA A 45 -5.70 12.45 13.31
C ALA A 45 -4.80 12.62 12.08
N VAL A 46 -3.48 12.75 12.29
CA VAL A 46 -2.51 12.82 11.19
C VAL A 46 -2.52 11.52 10.38
N VAL A 47 -2.52 10.37 11.06
CA VAL A 47 -2.54 9.07 10.38
C VAL A 47 -3.87 8.83 9.66
N THR A 48 -5.01 9.22 10.24
CA THR A 48 -6.31 9.18 9.55
C THR A 48 -6.29 10.01 8.27
N ALA A 49 -5.72 11.22 8.28
CA ALA A 49 -5.60 12.04 7.09
C ALA A 49 -4.73 11.38 6.01
N THR A 50 -3.56 10.85 6.38
CA THR A 50 -2.65 10.19 5.43
C THR A 50 -3.17 8.84 4.93
N PHE A 51 -3.91 8.12 5.75
CA PHE A 51 -4.46 6.80 5.44
C PHE A 51 -5.91 6.88 4.92
N TYR A 52 -6.41 8.10 4.70
CA TYR A 52 -7.62 8.60 4.00
C TYR A 52 -8.90 7.75 4.02
N HIS A 53 -8.80 6.49 3.65
CA HIS A 53 -9.89 5.56 3.40
C HIS A 53 -10.25 4.69 4.62
N PHE A 54 -9.46 4.71 5.70
CA PHE A 54 -9.83 4.04 6.95
C PHE A 54 -10.78 4.91 7.79
N HIS A 55 -11.76 4.27 8.42
CA HIS A 55 -12.61 4.96 9.38
C HIS A 55 -11.76 5.53 10.55
N PRO A 56 -11.96 6.80 10.98
CA PRO A 56 -11.13 7.43 12.01
C PRO A 56 -11.03 6.64 13.32
N ALA A 57 -12.13 6.04 13.79
CA ALA A 57 -12.14 5.26 15.03
C ALA A 57 -11.29 3.98 14.93
N MET A 58 -11.07 3.44 13.73
CA MET A 58 -10.21 2.27 13.54
C MET A 58 -8.74 2.62 13.76
N VAL A 59 -8.32 3.80 13.29
CA VAL A 59 -6.97 4.35 13.54
C VAL A 59 -6.81 4.72 15.02
N ALA A 60 -7.80 5.39 15.61
CA ALA A 60 -7.78 5.83 17.01
C ALA A 60 -7.76 4.67 18.03
N ARG A 61 -8.16 3.45 17.64
CA ARG A 61 -8.00 2.24 18.48
C ARG A 61 -6.54 1.77 18.58
N ALA A 62 -5.70 2.12 17.62
CA ALA A 62 -4.28 1.74 17.60
C ALA A 62 -3.38 2.88 18.09
N LEU A 63 -3.68 4.11 17.70
CA LEU A 63 -2.85 5.29 17.95
C LEU A 63 -3.58 6.26 18.90
N PRO A 64 -2.87 6.87 19.88
CA PRO A 64 -1.42 6.89 20.06
C PRO A 64 -0.86 5.74 20.93
N ASP A 65 -1.69 4.80 21.40
CA ASP A 65 -1.26 3.77 22.36
C ASP A 65 -0.07 2.92 21.87
N ALA A 66 0.02 2.64 20.56
CA ALA A 66 1.18 1.97 19.98
C ALA A 66 2.51 2.68 20.31
N TRP A 67 2.54 4.02 20.32
CA TRP A 67 3.74 4.82 20.60
C TRP A 67 4.16 4.80 22.06
N ARG A 68 3.26 4.42 22.97
CA ARG A 68 3.59 4.17 24.39
C ARG A 68 4.19 2.78 24.58
N ILE A 69 3.92 1.85 23.67
CA ILE A 69 4.37 0.47 23.71
C ILE A 69 5.74 0.32 23.02
N ALA A 70 5.88 0.87 21.82
CA ALA A 70 7.11 0.80 21.04
C ALA A 70 7.37 2.13 20.32
N SER A 71 8.63 2.57 20.31
CA SER A 71 9.01 3.76 19.56
C SER A 71 8.90 3.51 18.05
N PRO A 72 8.64 4.55 17.22
CA PRO A 72 8.64 4.42 15.78
C PRO A 72 9.91 3.75 15.22
N GLU A 73 11.08 4.09 15.76
CA GLU A 73 12.37 3.52 15.36
C GLU A 73 12.43 2.02 15.63
N ARG A 74 11.93 1.58 16.80
CA ARG A 74 11.89 0.16 17.15
C ARG A 74 10.92 -0.59 16.23
N VAL A 75 9.76 -0.02 15.93
CA VAL A 75 8.78 -0.60 15.00
C VAL A 75 9.37 -0.74 13.60
N LEU A 76 10.06 0.30 13.09
CA LEU A 76 10.74 0.26 11.79
C LEU A 76 11.85 -0.80 11.74
N GLN A 77 12.64 -0.89 12.81
CA GLN A 77 13.70 -1.90 12.91
C GLN A 77 13.14 -3.31 12.81
N VAL A 78 12.12 -3.65 13.61
CA VAL A 78 11.54 -5.01 13.58
C VAL A 78 10.76 -5.28 12.30
N ARG A 79 10.18 -4.25 11.67
CA ARG A 79 9.55 -4.37 10.34
C ARG A 79 10.58 -4.75 9.27
N LEU A 80 11.77 -4.13 9.29
CA LEU A 80 12.83 -4.46 8.33
C LEU A 80 13.37 -5.89 8.56
N GLN A 81 13.55 -6.29 9.82
CA GLN A 81 13.95 -7.66 10.18
C GLN A 81 12.91 -8.70 9.72
N ALA A 82 11.63 -8.40 9.90
CA ALA A 82 10.55 -9.26 9.43
C ALA A 82 10.50 -9.33 7.90
N ALA A 83 10.73 -8.22 7.20
CA ALA A 83 10.81 -8.20 5.74
C ALA A 83 11.97 -9.08 5.23
N ASP A 84 13.14 -9.00 5.88
CA ASP A 84 14.31 -9.84 5.57
C ASP A 84 13.97 -11.33 5.73
N ALA A 85 13.47 -11.72 6.90
CA ALA A 85 13.12 -13.11 7.19
C ALA A 85 12.04 -13.65 6.22
N ALA A 86 10.99 -12.88 5.95
CA ALA A 86 9.93 -13.27 5.04
C ALA A 86 10.42 -13.42 3.60
N LEU A 87 11.23 -12.47 3.09
CA LEU A 87 11.77 -12.55 1.73
C LEU A 87 12.73 -13.73 1.57
N ARG A 88 13.59 -14.01 2.56
CA ARG A 88 14.47 -15.18 2.54
C ARG A 88 13.67 -16.48 2.52
N ARG A 89 12.60 -16.58 3.31
CA ARG A 89 11.72 -17.76 3.27
C ARG A 89 11.03 -17.92 1.91
N LEU A 90 10.53 -16.82 1.34
CA LEU A 90 9.75 -16.84 0.10
C LEU A 90 10.59 -17.04 -1.16
N LEU A 91 11.83 -16.53 -1.17
CA LEU A 91 12.68 -16.48 -2.36
C LEU A 91 13.91 -17.41 -2.30
N GLY A 92 14.26 -17.92 -1.10
CA GLY A 92 15.45 -18.77 -0.91
C GLY A 92 16.72 -18.09 -1.41
N GLU A 93 17.56 -18.85 -2.14
CA GLU A 93 18.83 -18.37 -2.69
C GLU A 93 18.68 -17.23 -3.71
N GLN A 94 17.48 -17.02 -4.27
CA GLN A 94 17.24 -15.95 -5.24
C GLN A 94 17.49 -14.55 -4.64
N VAL A 95 17.43 -14.38 -3.32
CA VAL A 95 17.77 -13.11 -2.65
C VAL A 95 19.21 -12.66 -2.90
N ALA A 96 20.11 -13.59 -3.22
CA ALA A 96 21.53 -13.34 -3.46
C ALA A 96 21.90 -13.33 -4.95
N SER A 97 20.92 -13.40 -5.86
CA SER A 97 21.18 -13.48 -7.30
C SER A 97 21.65 -12.14 -7.88
N ALA A 98 22.37 -12.20 -9.01
CA ALA A 98 22.80 -11.00 -9.73
C ALA A 98 21.60 -10.20 -10.25
N GLU A 99 20.53 -10.89 -10.68
CA GLU A 99 19.27 -10.31 -11.11
C GLU A 99 18.57 -9.53 -9.98
N MET A 100 18.63 -10.03 -8.74
CA MET A 100 18.12 -9.32 -7.57
C MET A 100 18.90 -8.02 -7.32
N ALA A 101 20.22 -8.06 -7.41
CA ALA A 101 21.08 -6.88 -7.29
C ALA A 101 20.79 -5.84 -8.38
N GLU A 102 20.68 -6.28 -9.64
CA GLU A 102 20.36 -5.39 -10.75
C GLU A 102 18.97 -4.75 -10.58
N ALA A 103 17.96 -5.53 -10.20
CA ALA A 103 16.61 -5.03 -9.95
C ALA A 103 16.60 -4.00 -8.80
N ALA A 104 17.33 -4.27 -7.73
CA ALA A 104 17.47 -3.37 -6.59
C ALA A 104 18.08 -2.03 -6.99
N ASP A 105 19.16 -2.04 -7.78
CA ASP A 105 19.84 -0.83 -8.25
C ASP A 105 18.97 -0.01 -9.21
N LEU A 106 18.29 -0.67 -10.16
CA LEU A 106 17.36 0.00 -11.07
C LEU A 106 16.16 0.62 -10.34
N ALA A 107 15.57 -0.11 -9.40
CA ALA A 107 14.45 0.39 -8.60
C ALA A 107 14.89 1.57 -7.71
N LYS A 108 16.06 1.47 -7.08
CA LYS A 108 16.66 2.56 -6.32
C LYS A 108 16.90 3.80 -7.18
N GLU A 109 17.43 3.63 -8.40
CA GLU A 109 17.60 4.73 -9.34
C GLU A 109 16.27 5.39 -9.70
N ALA A 110 15.21 4.61 -9.97
CA ALA A 110 13.88 5.14 -10.28
C ALA A 110 13.37 6.06 -9.18
N THR A 111 13.62 5.73 -7.90
CA THR A 111 13.15 6.55 -6.77
C THR A 111 13.69 7.99 -6.79
N ARG A 112 14.80 8.26 -7.49
CA ARG A 112 15.34 9.62 -7.63
C ARG A 112 14.46 10.55 -8.46
N GLY A 113 13.55 10.00 -9.29
CA GLY A 113 12.53 10.76 -9.98
C GLY A 113 11.31 11.11 -9.11
N CYS A 114 11.24 10.64 -7.87
CA CYS A 114 10.14 10.96 -6.94
C CYS A 114 10.29 12.36 -6.35
N SER A 115 9.17 13.02 -6.04
CA SER A 115 9.13 14.29 -5.32
C SER A 115 8.38 14.16 -3.99
N VAL A 116 8.83 14.88 -2.96
CA VAL A 116 8.21 14.86 -1.62
C VAL A 116 6.99 15.80 -1.50
N HIS A 117 6.82 16.75 -2.43
CA HIS A 117 5.79 17.78 -2.30
C HIS A 117 4.37 17.18 -2.35
N GLY A 118 3.60 17.41 -1.29
CA GLY A 118 2.26 16.83 -1.14
C GLY A 118 2.24 15.33 -0.85
N ARG A 119 3.40 14.71 -0.56
CA ARG A 119 3.53 13.26 -0.37
C ARG A 119 4.12 12.90 0.98
N ALA A 120 3.30 13.05 2.02
CA ALA A 120 3.74 12.93 3.40
C ALA A 120 4.28 11.53 3.73
N LEU A 121 3.61 10.47 3.28
CA LEU A 121 4.01 9.10 3.61
C LEU A 121 5.29 8.72 2.87
N PHE A 122 5.36 9.02 1.58
CA PHE A 122 6.60 8.89 0.80
C PHE A 122 7.74 9.70 1.43
N ALA A 123 7.49 10.96 1.81
CA ALA A 123 8.50 11.82 2.42
C ALA A 123 9.06 11.18 3.70
N GLY A 124 8.21 10.66 4.58
CA GLY A 124 8.65 9.94 5.78
C GLY A 124 9.54 8.73 5.44
N TYR A 125 9.12 7.87 4.52
CA TYR A 125 9.91 6.71 4.12
C TYR A 125 11.24 7.08 3.44
N SER A 126 11.27 8.14 2.64
CA SER A 126 12.47 8.55 1.88
C SER A 126 13.63 9.05 2.75
N GLN A 127 13.37 9.39 4.01
CA GLN A 127 14.40 9.79 4.98
C GLN A 127 15.02 8.60 5.71
N LEU A 128 14.48 7.39 5.55
CA LEU A 128 15.03 6.21 6.20
C LEU A 128 16.37 5.81 5.58
N PRO A 129 17.30 5.25 6.38
CA PRO A 129 18.55 4.73 5.83
C PRO A 129 18.27 3.57 4.88
N TRP A 130 18.97 3.56 3.74
CA TRP A 130 18.91 2.45 2.81
C TRP A 130 19.50 1.18 3.44
N PRO A 131 18.82 0.02 3.35
CA PRO A 131 19.40 -1.26 3.74
C PRO A 131 20.57 -1.62 2.80
N LYS A 132 21.37 -2.62 3.21
CA LYS A 132 22.56 -3.06 2.45
C LYS A 132 22.28 -4.24 1.53
N GLU A 133 21.49 -5.21 1.99
CA GLU A 133 21.21 -6.42 1.23
C GLU A 133 20.35 -6.12 -0.01
N PRO A 134 20.66 -6.66 -1.19
CA PRO A 134 19.94 -6.38 -2.44
C PRO A 134 18.42 -6.53 -2.36
N HIS A 135 17.91 -7.64 -1.82
CA HIS A 135 16.47 -7.88 -1.69
C HIS A 135 15.79 -6.86 -0.77
N LEU A 136 16.50 -6.37 0.26
CA LEU A 136 16.00 -5.30 1.12
C LEU A 136 16.08 -3.93 0.46
N VAL A 137 17.10 -3.67 -0.38
CA VAL A 137 17.18 -2.46 -1.20
C VAL A 137 15.99 -2.42 -2.17
N LEU A 138 15.69 -3.53 -2.84
CA LEU A 138 14.52 -3.64 -3.70
C LEU A 138 13.21 -3.45 -2.90
N TRP A 139 13.10 -4.04 -1.71
CA TRP A 139 11.92 -3.89 -0.85
C TRP A 139 11.72 -2.43 -0.40
N HIS A 140 12.81 -1.74 -0.06
CA HIS A 140 12.75 -0.34 0.30
C HIS A 140 12.39 0.55 -0.89
N ALA A 141 13.01 0.34 -2.06
CA ALA A 141 12.69 1.08 -3.28
C ALA A 141 11.22 0.90 -3.70
N THR A 142 10.71 -0.33 -3.63
CA THR A 142 9.30 -0.61 -3.93
C THR A 142 8.34 0.00 -2.90
N THR A 143 8.73 0.05 -1.63
CA THR A 143 8.01 0.82 -0.60
C THR A 143 7.92 2.29 -0.98
N LEU A 144 9.03 2.91 -1.37
CA LEU A 144 9.07 4.31 -1.78
C LEU A 144 8.18 4.59 -3.00
N LEU A 145 8.32 3.81 -4.07
CA LEU A 145 7.52 3.97 -5.28
C LEU A 145 6.03 3.77 -5.01
N ARG A 146 5.68 2.78 -4.18
CA ARG A 146 4.31 2.52 -3.75
C ARG A 146 3.74 3.68 -2.95
N GLU A 147 4.43 4.15 -1.92
CA GLU A 147 3.92 5.25 -1.10
C GLU A 147 3.92 6.58 -1.84
N HIS A 148 4.82 6.77 -2.82
CA HIS A 148 4.75 7.89 -3.76
C HIS A 148 3.45 7.83 -4.57
N ARG A 149 3.13 6.69 -5.22
CA ARG A 149 1.86 6.52 -5.95
C ARG A 149 0.66 6.66 -5.02
N TRP A 150 0.73 6.12 -3.81
CA TRP A 150 -0.31 6.20 -2.77
C TRP A 150 -0.70 7.64 -2.47
N ASP A 151 0.26 8.48 -2.11
CA ASP A 151 0.00 9.88 -1.78
C ASP A 151 -0.63 10.63 -2.97
N GLY A 152 -0.22 10.29 -4.19
CA GLY A 152 -0.85 10.80 -5.42
C GLY A 152 -2.30 10.37 -5.57
N HIS A 153 -2.61 9.10 -5.30
CA HIS A 153 -3.97 8.56 -5.32
C HIS A 153 -4.86 9.21 -4.27
N MET A 154 -4.34 9.49 -3.07
CA MET A 154 -5.13 10.18 -2.04
C MET A 154 -5.46 11.60 -2.46
N ALA A 155 -4.51 12.30 -3.11
CA ALA A 155 -4.74 13.63 -3.65
C ALA A 155 -5.81 13.62 -4.75
N THR A 156 -5.83 12.63 -5.64
CA THR A 156 -6.83 12.54 -6.71
C THR A 156 -8.23 12.26 -6.17
N LEU A 157 -8.37 11.34 -5.21
CA LEU A 157 -9.65 11.11 -4.52
C LEU A 157 -10.19 12.40 -3.88
N LEU A 158 -9.32 13.13 -3.17
CA LEU A 158 -9.68 14.39 -2.53
C LEU A 158 -10.15 15.43 -3.55
N THR A 159 -9.43 15.60 -4.67
CA THR A 159 -9.80 16.59 -5.69
C THR A 159 -11.08 16.24 -6.43
N GLU A 160 -11.40 14.96 -6.57
CA GLU A 160 -12.66 14.48 -7.17
C GLU A 160 -13.83 14.45 -6.17
N GLY A 161 -13.61 14.89 -4.93
CA GLY A 161 -14.63 14.92 -3.89
C GLY A 161 -15.14 13.52 -3.52
N ILE A 162 -14.25 12.52 -3.56
CA ILE A 162 -14.52 11.14 -3.13
C ILE A 162 -13.97 10.98 -1.72
N ASP A 163 -14.85 10.78 -0.76
CA ASP A 163 -14.45 10.57 0.63
C ASP A 163 -13.88 9.15 0.87
N GLY A 164 -13.38 8.91 2.09
CA GLY A 164 -12.72 7.65 2.44
C GLY A 164 -13.61 6.40 2.36
N CYS A 165 -14.91 6.53 2.63
CA CYS A 165 -15.86 5.41 2.50
C CYS A 165 -16.28 5.23 1.04
N GLU A 166 -16.53 6.33 0.34
CA GLU A 166 -16.89 6.35 -1.07
C GLU A 166 -15.79 5.77 -1.96
N ALA A 167 -14.51 5.97 -1.61
CA ALA A 167 -13.39 5.35 -2.32
C ALA A 167 -13.53 3.81 -2.38
N HIS A 168 -13.89 3.16 -1.26
CA HIS A 168 -14.13 1.70 -1.25
C HIS A 168 -15.37 1.31 -2.04
N LEU A 169 -16.45 2.08 -1.95
CA LEU A 169 -17.68 1.85 -2.69
C LEU A 169 -17.45 1.93 -4.20
N THR A 170 -16.62 2.87 -4.67
CA THR A 170 -16.29 2.96 -6.10
C THR A 170 -15.52 1.73 -6.56
N TYR A 171 -14.69 1.13 -5.70
CA TYR A 171 -13.98 -0.09 -6.02
C TYR A 171 -14.89 -1.34 -5.97
N VAL A 172 -15.73 -1.46 -4.93
CA VAL A 172 -16.76 -2.51 -4.86
C VAL A 172 -17.70 -2.45 -6.06
N GLY A 173 -18.03 -1.23 -6.52
CA GLY A 173 -18.88 -1.01 -7.68
C GLY A 173 -18.28 -1.45 -9.02
N THR A 174 -16.98 -1.80 -9.10
CA THR A 174 -16.42 -2.46 -10.29
C THR A 174 -16.77 -3.95 -10.35
N GLY A 175 -17.12 -4.56 -9.20
CA GLY A 175 -17.35 -5.99 -9.05
C GLY A 175 -16.09 -6.81 -8.79
N GLU A 176 -14.90 -6.20 -8.77
CA GLU A 176 -13.63 -6.91 -8.50
C GLU A 176 -13.49 -7.34 -7.03
N VAL A 177 -14.10 -6.59 -6.11
CA VAL A 177 -14.12 -6.90 -4.66
C VAL A 177 -15.54 -6.76 -4.12
N SER A 178 -15.88 -7.54 -3.11
CA SER A 178 -17.20 -7.45 -2.46
C SER A 178 -17.17 -6.51 -1.24
N ARG A 179 -18.33 -5.94 -0.89
CA ARG A 179 -18.54 -5.24 0.39
C ARG A 179 -18.10 -6.10 1.58
N ALA A 180 -18.47 -7.39 1.57
CA ALA A 180 -18.15 -8.33 2.64
C ALA A 180 -16.63 -8.52 2.85
N THR A 181 -15.82 -8.42 1.79
CA THR A 181 -14.36 -8.46 1.89
C THR A 181 -13.78 -7.11 2.32
N MET A 182 -14.33 -5.99 1.81
CA MET A 182 -13.74 -4.67 1.99
C MET A 182 -14.13 -4.00 3.32
N GLN A 183 -15.44 -3.86 3.59
CA GLN A 183 -15.97 -3.03 4.68
C GLN A 183 -15.41 -3.41 6.07
N PRO A 184 -15.34 -4.71 6.47
CA PRO A 184 -14.84 -5.08 7.80
C PRO A 184 -13.37 -4.72 8.02
N LEU A 185 -12.59 -4.60 6.94
CA LEU A 185 -11.16 -4.28 6.98
C LEU A 185 -10.89 -2.76 6.92
N ARG A 186 -11.94 -1.94 6.93
CA ARG A 186 -11.87 -0.47 6.82
C ARG A 186 -12.54 0.26 7.98
N GLY A 187 -13.36 -0.46 8.75
CA GLY A 187 -13.93 0.02 10.01
C GLY A 187 -15.20 0.86 9.87
N TRP A 188 -15.79 0.92 8.68
CA TRP A 188 -17.05 1.60 8.40
C TRP A 188 -18.25 0.77 8.83
N SER A 189 -19.23 1.39 9.49
CA SER A 189 -20.49 0.71 9.85
C SER A 189 -21.39 0.48 8.63
N ASP A 190 -22.47 -0.28 8.80
CA ASP A 190 -23.47 -0.46 7.73
C ASP A 190 -24.19 0.85 7.40
N GLU A 191 -24.53 1.63 8.43
CA GLU A 191 -25.19 2.93 8.27
C GLU A 191 -24.31 3.93 7.52
N GLU A 192 -23.03 4.00 7.86
CA GLU A 192 -22.08 4.89 7.19
C GLU A 192 -21.86 4.48 5.73
N TRP A 193 -21.75 3.17 5.49
CA TRP A 193 -21.59 2.62 4.14
C TRP A 193 -22.81 2.88 3.27
N ASP A 194 -24.02 2.65 3.80
CA ASP A 194 -25.27 2.88 3.08
C ASP A 194 -25.51 4.38 2.84
N ALA A 195 -25.13 5.24 3.79
CA ALA A 195 -25.17 6.69 3.60
C ALA A 195 -24.21 7.16 2.50
N ALA A 196 -23.00 6.61 2.44
CA ALA A 196 -22.04 6.89 1.37
C ALA A 196 -22.54 6.37 0.00
N ALA A 197 -23.11 5.17 -0.04
CA ALA A 197 -23.71 4.61 -1.24
C ALA A 197 -24.86 5.50 -1.75
N LYS A 198 -25.72 6.00 -0.85
CA LYS A 198 -26.80 6.94 -1.20
C LYS A 198 -26.27 8.23 -1.82
N ARG A 199 -25.19 8.81 -1.27
CA ARG A 199 -24.56 10.01 -1.86
C ARG A 199 -24.00 9.75 -3.26
N LEU A 200 -23.35 8.60 -3.47
CA LEU A 200 -22.84 8.22 -4.80
C LEU A 200 -23.98 7.95 -5.80
N LYS A 201 -25.08 7.31 -5.39
CA LYS A 201 -26.29 7.14 -6.21
C LYS A 201 -26.91 8.49 -6.59
N GLN A 202 -27.01 9.42 -5.64
CA GLN A 202 -27.51 10.78 -5.89
C GLN A 202 -26.64 11.56 -6.89
N ARG A 203 -25.32 11.31 -6.89
CA ARG A 203 -24.38 11.84 -7.90
C ARG A 203 -24.38 11.05 -9.21
N GLY A 204 -25.23 10.04 -9.35
CA GLY A 204 -25.32 9.18 -10.53
C GLY A 204 -24.10 8.29 -10.75
N MET A 205 -23.24 8.10 -9.75
CA MET A 205 -22.03 7.28 -9.87
C MET A 205 -22.29 5.80 -9.66
N LEU A 206 -23.25 5.46 -8.79
CA LEU A 206 -23.70 4.09 -8.56
C LEU A 206 -25.14 3.90 -9.04
N ASP A 207 -25.44 2.71 -9.56
CA ASP A 207 -26.80 2.27 -9.88
C ASP A 207 -27.53 1.71 -8.66
N GLU A 208 -28.76 1.25 -8.84
CA GLU A 208 -29.57 0.73 -7.73
C GLU A 208 -28.99 -0.53 -7.07
N HIS A 209 -28.19 -1.29 -7.80
CA HIS A 209 -27.51 -2.49 -7.34
C HIS A 209 -26.14 -2.21 -6.70
N GLY A 210 -25.71 -0.94 -6.69
CA GLY A 210 -24.41 -0.53 -6.13
C GLY A 210 -23.24 -0.77 -7.08
N LEU A 211 -23.50 -0.97 -8.38
CA LEU A 211 -22.47 -1.05 -9.42
C LEU A 211 -22.22 0.34 -10.01
N LEU A 212 -21.02 0.54 -10.57
CA LEU A 212 -20.70 1.80 -11.25
C LEU A 212 -21.56 1.97 -12.50
N THR A 213 -22.23 3.11 -12.60
CA THR A 213 -22.89 3.58 -13.84
C THR A 213 -21.82 3.94 -14.89
N PRO A 214 -22.19 4.21 -16.16
CA PRO A 214 -21.24 4.77 -17.13
C PRO A 214 -20.54 6.05 -16.66
N ALA A 215 -21.25 6.95 -15.99
CA ALA A 215 -20.67 8.17 -15.41
C ALA A 215 -19.72 7.85 -14.24
N GLY A 216 -20.12 6.92 -13.35
CA GLY A 216 -19.24 6.45 -12.27
C GLY A 216 -17.95 5.80 -12.77
N LYS A 217 -18.03 5.01 -13.84
CA LYS A 217 -16.87 4.43 -14.51
C LYS A 217 -15.94 5.50 -15.08
N GLN A 218 -16.49 6.57 -15.68
CA GLN A 218 -15.69 7.68 -16.18
C GLN A 218 -14.94 8.41 -15.05
N VAL A 219 -15.61 8.73 -13.94
CA VAL A 219 -14.96 9.35 -12.78
C VAL A 219 -13.87 8.45 -12.20
N ARG A 220 -14.17 7.15 -12.03
CA ARG A 220 -13.18 6.19 -11.55
C ARG A 220 -11.97 6.10 -12.48
N GLN A 221 -12.19 6.01 -13.80
CA GLN A 221 -11.10 5.96 -14.78
C GLN A 221 -10.26 7.25 -14.72
N ALA A 222 -10.89 8.42 -14.61
CA ALA A 222 -10.17 9.68 -14.47
C ALA A 222 -9.29 9.74 -13.22
N ILE A 223 -9.76 9.18 -12.09
CA ILE A 223 -8.97 9.03 -10.85
C ILE A 223 -7.75 8.13 -11.09
N GLU A 224 -7.93 6.98 -11.73
CA GLU A 224 -6.82 6.05 -12.01
C GLU A 224 -5.82 6.67 -13.00
N ASP A 225 -6.29 7.26 -14.10
CA ASP A 225 -5.44 7.94 -15.10
C ASP A 225 -4.63 9.06 -14.45
N ARG A 226 -5.26 9.89 -13.61
CA ARG A 226 -4.58 10.98 -12.90
C ARG A 226 -3.58 10.44 -11.87
N THR A 227 -3.92 9.33 -11.20
CA THR A 227 -3.02 8.66 -10.26
C THR A 227 -1.76 8.16 -10.99
N ASP A 228 -1.93 7.55 -12.15
CA ASP A 228 -0.82 7.04 -12.96
C ASP A 228 0.04 8.16 -13.53
N LEU A 229 -0.56 9.26 -14.00
CA LEU A 229 0.17 10.48 -14.39
C LEU A 229 1.00 11.03 -13.24
N LEU A 230 0.45 11.09 -12.02
CA LEU A 230 1.18 11.54 -10.83
C LEU A 230 2.27 10.55 -10.38
N ALA A 231 2.20 9.29 -10.80
CA ALA A 231 3.18 8.24 -10.51
C ALA A 231 4.22 8.05 -11.62
N LEU A 232 4.12 8.81 -12.71
CA LEU A 232 4.99 8.71 -13.88
C LEU A 232 6.46 9.20 -13.69
N PRO A 233 6.75 10.25 -12.88
CA PRO A 233 8.10 10.83 -12.82
C PRO A 233 9.26 9.86 -12.54
N PRO A 234 9.14 8.86 -11.63
CA PRO A 234 10.18 7.86 -11.41
C PRO A 234 10.56 7.07 -12.67
N TRP A 235 9.58 6.78 -13.52
CA TRP A 235 9.77 6.02 -14.76
C TRP A 235 10.32 6.88 -15.88
N GLN A 236 9.91 8.15 -15.95
CA GLN A 236 10.53 9.13 -16.86
C GLN A 236 12.01 9.34 -16.53
N HIS A 237 12.34 9.44 -15.25
CA HIS A 237 13.72 9.56 -14.77
C HIS A 237 14.55 8.32 -15.11
N LEU A 238 14.02 7.13 -14.86
CA LEU A 238 14.73 5.88 -15.15
C LEU A 238 14.93 5.66 -16.66
N GLY A 239 13.97 6.12 -17.47
CA GLY A 239 13.94 5.93 -18.92
C GLY A 239 13.31 4.59 -19.33
N ARG A 240 12.87 4.51 -20.59
CA ARG A 240 12.08 3.38 -21.11
C ARG A 240 12.82 2.05 -21.02
N GLU A 241 14.01 1.94 -21.60
CA GLU A 241 14.79 0.70 -21.68
C GLU A 241 15.06 0.12 -20.28
N ARG A 242 15.51 0.98 -19.36
CA ARG A 242 15.81 0.57 -17.98
C ARG A 242 14.54 0.21 -17.19
N SER A 243 13.42 0.88 -17.46
CA SER A 243 12.12 0.52 -16.88
C SER A 243 11.62 -0.83 -17.39
N GLU A 244 11.76 -1.11 -18.69
CA GLU A 244 11.44 -2.40 -19.29
C GLU A 244 12.35 -3.51 -18.73
N ARG A 245 13.65 -3.24 -18.54
CA ARG A 245 14.58 -4.18 -17.89
C ARG A 245 14.16 -4.47 -16.45
N LEU A 246 13.86 -3.45 -15.68
CA LEU A 246 13.40 -3.60 -14.30
C LEU A 246 12.08 -4.40 -14.23
N LEU A 247 11.15 -4.18 -15.17
CA LEU A 247 9.94 -5.00 -15.31
C LEU A 247 10.25 -6.47 -15.54
N ALA A 248 11.11 -6.77 -16.51
CA ALA A 248 11.50 -8.14 -16.83
C ALA A 248 12.14 -8.87 -15.62
N LEU A 249 12.88 -8.15 -14.77
CA LEU A 249 13.49 -8.70 -13.56
C LEU A 249 12.47 -8.88 -12.42
N ALA A 250 11.63 -7.87 -12.17
CA ALA A 250 10.77 -7.85 -11.00
C ALA A 250 9.49 -8.69 -11.13
N GLN A 251 8.98 -8.87 -12.35
CA GLN A 251 7.78 -9.64 -12.62
C GLN A 251 7.88 -11.11 -12.17
N PRO A 252 8.90 -11.91 -12.57
CA PRO A 252 9.01 -13.31 -12.14
C PRO A 252 9.20 -13.43 -10.63
N ILE A 253 9.96 -12.52 -10.00
CA ILE A 253 10.15 -12.50 -8.54
C ILE A 253 8.81 -12.25 -7.82
N SER A 254 8.04 -11.26 -8.29
CA SER A 254 6.75 -10.92 -7.68
C SER A 254 5.71 -12.03 -7.87
N GLN A 255 5.70 -12.68 -9.03
CA GLN A 255 4.86 -13.86 -9.27
C GLN A 255 5.25 -15.00 -8.33
N HIS A 256 6.55 -15.28 -8.18
CA HIS A 256 7.02 -16.31 -7.26
C HIS A 256 6.58 -16.06 -5.81
N ILE A 257 6.66 -14.81 -5.32
CA ILE A 257 6.15 -14.44 -3.99
C ILE A 257 4.65 -14.74 -3.87
N ALA A 258 3.85 -14.44 -4.90
CA ALA A 258 2.43 -14.74 -4.90
C ALA A 258 2.17 -16.26 -4.89
N ASP A 259 2.90 -17.03 -5.70
CA ASP A 259 2.80 -18.49 -5.80
C ASP A 259 3.19 -19.19 -4.50
N GLN A 260 4.16 -18.64 -3.76
CA GLN A 260 4.59 -19.11 -2.44
C GLN A 260 3.69 -18.61 -1.29
N GLY A 261 2.53 -18.01 -1.60
CA GLY A 261 1.54 -17.59 -0.61
C GLY A 261 1.93 -16.32 0.16
N GLY A 262 2.80 -15.48 -0.40
CA GLY A 262 3.15 -14.18 0.18
C GLY A 262 1.97 -13.21 0.27
N ILE A 263 0.92 -13.41 -0.54
CA ILE A 263 -0.35 -12.67 -0.46
C ILE A 263 -1.54 -13.64 -0.50
N PRO A 264 -2.57 -13.45 0.35
CA PRO A 264 -3.81 -14.22 0.28
C PRO A 264 -4.54 -14.05 -1.05
N ARG A 265 -5.13 -15.13 -1.58
CA ARG A 265 -5.92 -15.08 -2.84
C ARG A 265 -7.10 -14.11 -2.79
N VAL A 266 -7.78 -14.03 -1.65
CA VAL A 266 -8.84 -13.06 -1.40
C VAL A 266 -8.27 -12.01 -0.46
N ASN A 267 -8.10 -10.80 -0.97
CA ASN A 267 -7.54 -9.68 -0.21
C ASN A 267 -8.23 -8.38 -0.64
N PRO A 268 -8.21 -7.33 0.20
CA PRO A 268 -8.90 -6.08 -0.11
C PRO A 268 -8.15 -5.19 -1.11
N MET A 269 -7.07 -5.68 -1.72
CA MET A 269 -6.40 -5.00 -2.85
C MET A 269 -6.84 -5.57 -4.20
N GLY A 270 -7.71 -6.60 -4.21
CA GLY A 270 -8.20 -7.27 -5.42
C GLY A 270 -7.12 -7.95 -6.25
N LEU A 271 -5.94 -8.17 -5.68
CA LEU A 271 -4.84 -8.88 -6.34
C LEU A 271 -5.13 -10.37 -6.30
N SER A 272 -5.19 -11.03 -7.46
CA SER A 272 -5.19 -12.49 -7.52
C SER A 272 -3.75 -13.01 -7.52
N SER A 273 -3.51 -14.21 -6.99
CA SER A 273 -2.19 -14.88 -7.05
C SER A 273 -1.87 -15.44 -8.44
N SER A 274 -2.47 -14.90 -9.50
CA SER A 274 -2.33 -15.38 -10.88
C SER A 274 -2.39 -14.18 -11.81
N GLY A 275 -1.27 -13.90 -12.49
CA GLY A 275 -1.14 -12.80 -13.44
C GLY A 275 -2.37 -12.63 -14.32
N SER A 276 -2.91 -11.41 -14.32
CA SER A 276 -3.71 -10.86 -15.40
C SER A 276 -2.79 -10.03 -16.28
#